data_AF-A0A3N0GRK4-F1
#
_entry.id   AF-A0A3N0GRK4-F1
#
_cell.length_a   1.000
_cell.length_b   1.000
_cell.length_c   1.000
_cell.angle_alpha   90.00
_cell.angle_beta   90.00
_cell.angle_gamma   90.00
#
_symmetry.space_group_name_H-M   'P 1'
#
loop_
_entity.id
_entity.type
_entity.pdbx_description
1 polymer ?
#
loop_
_entity_poly.entity_id
_entity_poly.type
_entity_poly.pdbx_seq_one_letter_code
_entity_poly.pdbx_strand_id
1 'polypeptide(L)'
;MGLGVDGPPSYENREALVSRVAESVRRCGQMVATVDRLTDQQLADLRWAVQIAGRALRTPLRARALPCAGSSQIRILIEPVEQEVVRAVAS
;
A
#
# COMPACT_ATOMS: atom_id res chain seq x y z
N MET A 1 -6.18 12.88 -23.73
CA MET A 1 -5.28 12.43 -22.65
C MET A 1 -6.15 11.97 -21.49
N GLY A 2 -6.39 10.67 -21.34
CA GLY A 2 -7.22 10.12 -20.27
C GLY A 2 -6.35 9.52 -19.16
N LEU A 3 -6.16 10.24 -18.06
CA LEU A 3 -5.68 9.64 -16.80
C LEU A 3 -6.87 9.01 -16.08
N GLY A 4 -7.37 7.91 -16.65
CA GLY A 4 -8.44 7.12 -16.05
C GLY A 4 -7.85 6.05 -15.14
N VAL A 5 -7.62 6.38 -13.87
CA VAL A 5 -7.56 5.41 -12.78
C VAL A 5 -8.41 5.93 -11.62
N ASP A 6 -9.67 6.24 -11.93
CA ASP A 6 -10.68 6.57 -10.93
C ASP A 6 -11.68 5.41 -10.88
N GLY A 7 -11.40 4.49 -9.97
CA GLY A 7 -12.22 3.34 -9.67
C GLY A 7 -11.58 2.64 -8.49
N PRO A 8 -12.36 2.30 -7.44
CA PRO A 8 -11.82 1.50 -6.34
C PRO A 8 -11.17 0.26 -6.97
N PRO A 9 -9.99 -0.20 -6.52
CA PRO A 9 -9.49 -1.48 -6.97
C PRO A 9 -10.61 -2.49 -6.73
N SER A 10 -11.21 -3.04 -7.80
CA SER A 10 -11.98 -4.26 -7.69
C SER A 10 -10.99 -5.27 -7.13
N TYR A 11 -11.05 -5.50 -5.83
CA TYR A 11 -10.22 -6.44 -5.08
C TYR A 11 -10.63 -7.88 -5.45
N GLU A 12 -10.88 -8.16 -6.73
CA GLU A 12 -11.32 -9.46 -7.22
C GLU A 12 -10.24 -10.53 -7.03
N ASN A 13 -8.97 -10.13 -6.85
CA ASN A 13 -7.91 -11.07 -6.54
C ASN A 13 -6.82 -10.50 -5.60
N ARG A 14 -6.55 -11.22 -4.50
CA ARG A 14 -5.51 -10.88 -3.50
C ARG A 14 -4.11 -10.85 -4.13
N GLU A 15 -3.84 -11.73 -5.09
CA GLU A 15 -2.55 -11.79 -5.79
C GLU A 15 -2.31 -10.58 -6.70
N ALA A 16 -3.37 -10.13 -7.40
CA ALA A 16 -3.29 -8.94 -8.24
C ALA A 16 -2.97 -7.68 -7.40
N LEU A 17 -3.50 -7.62 -6.17
CA LEU A 17 -3.18 -6.55 -5.22
C LEU A 17 -1.69 -6.57 -4.85
N VAL A 18 -1.10 -7.75 -4.57
CA VAL A 18 0.33 -7.89 -4.28
C VAL A 18 1.18 -7.37 -5.43
N SER A 19 0.90 -7.82 -6.66
CA SER A 19 1.66 -7.39 -7.84
C SER A 19 1.57 -5.88 -8.06
N ARG A 20 0.37 -5.30 -7.90
CA ARG A 20 0.16 -3.86 -8.08
C ARG A 20 0.89 -3.03 -7.03
N VAL A 21 0.87 -3.46 -5.76
CA VAL A 21 1.63 -2.81 -4.68
C VAL A 21 3.12 -2.90 -4.97
N ALA A 22 3.62 -4.10 -5.29
CA ALA A 22 5.03 -4.32 -5.55
C ALA A 22 5.52 -3.50 -6.75
N GLU A 23 4.78 -3.47 -7.86
CA GLU A 23 5.14 -2.70 -9.05
C GLU A 23 5.12 -1.19 -8.77
N SER A 24 4.06 -0.69 -8.11
CA SER A 24 3.92 0.74 -7.81
C SER A 24 5.03 1.23 -6.88
N VAL A 25 5.33 0.48 -5.81
CA VAL A 25 6.42 0.82 -4.90
C VAL A 25 7.77 0.72 -5.61
N ARG A 26 7.98 -0.30 -6.46
CA ARG A 26 9.22 -0.43 -7.23
C ARG A 26 9.45 0.74 -8.21
N ARG A 27 8.39 1.21 -8.87
CA ARG A 27 8.48 2.30 -9.86
C ARG A 27 8.53 3.68 -9.23
N CYS A 28 7.68 3.93 -8.24
CA CYS A 28 7.40 5.27 -7.71
C CYS A 28 7.89 5.47 -6.27
N GLY A 29 8.43 4.43 -5.63
CA GLY A 29 8.77 4.44 -4.20
C GLY A 29 7.55 4.35 -3.28
N GLN A 30 6.32 4.43 -3.81
CA GLN A 30 5.08 4.42 -3.03
C GLN A 30 3.87 4.07 -3.90
N MET A 31 2.76 3.73 -3.26
CA MET A 31 1.44 3.56 -3.87
C MET A 31 0.39 4.31 -3.06
N VAL A 32 -0.48 5.05 -3.74
CA VAL A 32 -1.66 5.68 -3.14
C VAL A 32 -2.90 5.01 -3.71
N ALA A 33 -3.76 4.49 -2.85
CA ALA A 33 -5.07 3.96 -3.21
C ALA A 33 -6.17 4.81 -2.58
N THR A 34 -7.20 5.15 -3.35
CA THR A 34 -8.40 5.82 -2.85
C THR A 34 -9.55 4.83 -2.85
N VAL A 35 -10.25 4.70 -1.73
CA VAL A 35 -11.36 3.77 -1.53
C VAL A 35 -12.48 4.45 -0.76
N ASP A 36 -13.73 4.24 -1.16
CA ASP A 36 -14.89 4.83 -0.48
C ASP A 36 -15.09 4.26 0.93
N ARG A 37 -15.03 2.93 1.05
CA ARG A 37 -15.09 2.20 2.32
C ARG A 37 -14.22 0.96 2.21
N LEU A 38 -13.53 0.64 3.30
CA LEU A 38 -12.87 -0.66 3.48
C LEU A 38 -13.70 -1.49 4.42
N THR A 39 -14.08 -2.68 3.98
CA THR A 39 -14.53 -3.71 4.93
C THR A 39 -13.33 -4.25 5.72
N ASP A 40 -13.57 -4.85 6.88
CA ASP A 40 -12.52 -5.54 7.65
C ASP A 40 -11.78 -6.59 6.80
N GLN A 41 -12.49 -7.27 5.90
CA GLN A 41 -11.90 -8.22 4.97
C GLN A 41 -10.93 -7.53 4.00
N GLN A 42 -11.33 -6.42 3.36
CA GLN A 42 -10.46 -5.68 2.46
C GLN A 42 -9.24 -5.08 3.20
N LEU A 43 -9.42 -4.66 4.45
CA LEU A 43 -8.32 -4.19 5.28
C LEU A 43 -7.33 -5.34 5.61
N ALA A 44 -7.84 -6.53 5.90
CA ALA A 44 -7.01 -7.72 6.12
C ALA A 44 -6.26 -8.13 4.84
N ASP A 45 -6.93 -8.12 3.69
CA ASP A 45 -6.33 -8.44 2.39
C ASP A 45 -5.25 -7.42 1.99
N LEU A 46 -5.49 -6.14 2.26
CA LEU A 46 -4.51 -5.09 2.06
C LEU A 46 -3.29 -5.26 2.96
N ARG A 47 -3.49 -5.49 4.27
CA ARG A 47 -2.38 -5.73 5.21
C ARG A 47 -1.54 -6.93 4.78
N TRP A 48 -2.19 -8.02 4.40
CA TRP A 48 -1.53 -9.20 3.88
C TRP A 48 -0.75 -8.87 2.60
N ALA A 49 -1.37 -8.18 1.63
CA ALA A 49 -0.72 -7.87 0.35
C ALA A 49 0.50 -6.96 0.52
N VAL A 50 0.43 -5.99 1.43
CA VAL A 50 1.56 -5.10 1.78
C VAL A 50 2.73 -5.91 2.36
N GLN A 51 2.46 -6.87 3.23
CA GLN A 51 3.50 -7.74 3.78
C GLN A 51 4.14 -8.63 2.72
N ILE A 52 3.33 -9.26 1.86
CA ILE A 52 3.85 -10.14 0.80
C ILE A 52 4.62 -9.33 -0.26
N ALA A 53 4.09 -8.18 -0.68
CA ALA A 53 4.77 -7.29 -1.61
C ALA A 53 6.11 -6.79 -1.02
N GLY A 54 6.14 -6.42 0.26
CA GLY A 54 7.38 -6.02 0.93
C GLY A 54 8.40 -7.14 1.00
N ARG A 55 7.96 -8.37 1.26
CA ARG A 55 8.84 -9.55 1.20
C ARG A 55 9.40 -9.78 -0.21
N ALA A 56 8.57 -9.65 -1.24
CA ALA A 56 8.99 -9.78 -2.64
C ALA A 56 10.00 -8.71 -3.05
N LEU A 57 9.83 -7.49 -2.55
CA LEU A 57 10.75 -6.37 -2.79
C LEU A 57 11.99 -6.40 -1.87
N ARG A 58 12.05 -7.30 -0.89
CA ARG A 58 13.05 -7.29 0.19
C ARG A 58 13.12 -5.93 0.91
N THR A 59 11.99 -5.27 1.04
CA THR A 59 11.88 -3.96 1.70
C THR A 59 10.60 -3.96 2.52
N PRO A 60 10.66 -3.71 3.85
CA PRO A 60 9.46 -3.64 4.67
C PRO A 60 8.56 -2.50 4.17
N LEU A 61 7.27 -2.76 4.01
CA LEU A 61 6.28 -1.77 3.59
C LEU A 61 5.31 -1.49 4.72
N ARG A 62 4.79 -0.26 4.77
CA ARG A 62 3.73 0.17 5.68
C ARG A 62 2.58 0.76 4.89
N ALA A 63 1.36 0.43 5.30
CA ALA A 63 0.15 1.12 4.86
C ALA A 63 -0.31 2.09 5.96
N ARG A 64 -0.63 3.34 5.59
CA ARG A 64 -1.24 4.35 6.46
C ARG A 64 -2.40 5.04 5.76
N ALA A 65 -3.46 5.32 6.52
CA ALA A 65 -4.55 6.16 6.03
C ALA A 65 -4.09 7.63 6.00
N LEU A 66 -4.34 8.31 4.89
CA LEU A 66 -4.14 9.74 4.73
C LEU A 66 -5.48 10.47 4.93
N PRO A 67 -5.48 11.61 5.64
CA PRO A 67 -6.69 12.42 5.77
C PRO A 67 -7.13 12.94 4.40
N CYS A 68 -8.41 12.75 4.07
CA CYS A 68 -9.04 13.35 2.90
C CYS A 68 -9.95 14.48 3.37
N ALA A 69 -9.53 15.73 3.13
CA ALA A 69 -10.36 16.88 3.47
C ALA A 69 -11.63 16.88 2.59
N GLY A 70 -12.79 16.69 3.21
CA GLY A 70 -14.10 16.87 2.58
C GLY A 70 -14.61 15.72 1.69
N SER A 71 -14.00 14.53 1.74
CA SER A 71 -14.47 13.37 0.97
C SER A 71 -14.75 12.19 1.90
N SER A 72 -15.80 11.42 1.61
CA SER A 72 -16.07 10.13 2.28
C SER A 72 -15.05 9.05 1.93
N GLN A 73 -14.14 9.35 1.00
CA GLN A 73 -13.09 8.46 0.55
C GLN A 73 -11.91 8.43 1.54
N ILE A 74 -11.40 7.23 1.77
CA ILE A 74 -10.18 6.95 2.51
C ILE A 74 -9.05 6.84 1.49
N ARG A 75 -8.01 7.65 1.66
CA ARG A 75 -6.75 7.47 0.94
C ARG A 75 -5.83 6.61 1.78
N ILE A 76 -5.22 5.61 1.18
CA ILE A 76 -4.23 4.74 1.80
C ILE A 76 -2.92 4.96 1.06
N LEU A 77 -1.90 5.36 1.80
CA LEU A 77 -0.52 5.40 1.33
C LEU A 77 0.20 4.13 1.75
N ILE A 78 0.85 3.47 0.80
CA ILE A 78 1.72 2.33 1.00
C ILE A 78 3.13 2.76 0.57
N GLU A 79 4.10 2.66 1.48
CA GLU A 79 5.47 3.09 1.23
C GLU A 79 6.47 2.20 2.00
N PRO A 80 7.74 2.16 1.57
CA PRO A 80 8.83 1.59 2.35
C PRO A 80 8.88 2.16 3.76
N VAL A 81 9.07 1.29 4.74
CA VAL A 81 9.47 1.72 6.07
C VAL A 81 10.95 2.05 5.97
N GLU A 82 11.29 3.32 6.16
CA GLU A 82 12.67 3.70 6.42
C GLU A 82 13.10 2.99 7.70
N GLN A 83 13.84 1.89 7.53
CA GLN A 83 14.53 1.28 8.65
C GLN A 83 15.67 2.23 8.98
N GLU A 84 15.47 3.08 9.98
CA GLU A 84 16.59 3.62 10.73
C GLU A 84 17.38 2.38 11.18
N VAL A 85 18.52 2.13 10.54
CA VAL A 85 19.43 1.08 10.93
C VAL A 85 19.95 1.52 12.28
N VAL A 86 19.25 1.12 13.34
CA VAL A 86 19.80 1.13 14.68
C VAL A 86 20.95 0.13 14.60
N ARG A 87 22.13 0.61 14.20
CA ARG A 87 23.40 -0.01 14.54
C ARG A 87 23.43 0.01 16.05
N ALA A 88 22.83 -1.00 16.66
CA ALA A 88 23.15 -1.39 18.01
C ALA A 88 24.64 -1.71 17.95
N VAL A 89 25.44 -0.75 18.40
CA VAL A 89 26.84 -0.93 18.73
C VAL A 89 26.85 -1.99 19.82
N ALA A 90 27.09 -3.24 19.42
CA ALA A 90 27.56 -4.25 20.35
C ALA A 90 29.09 -4.16 20.32
N SER A 91 29.59 -3.41 21.31
CA SER A 91 30.96 -3.47 21.80
C SER A 91 31.36 -4.88 22.22
#